data_AF-A0A0N7ML77-F1
#
_entry.id   AF-A0A0N7ML77-F1
#
_cell.length_a   1.000
_cell.length_b   1.000
_cell.length_c   1.000
_cell.angle_alpha   90.00
_cell.angle_beta   90.00
_cell.angle_gamma   90.00
#
_symmetry.space_group_name_H-M   'P 1'
#
loop_
_entity.id
_entity.type
_entity.pdbx_description
1 polymer ?
#
loop_
_entity_poly.entity_id
_entity_poly.type
_entity_poly.pdbx_seq_one_letter_code
_entity_poly.pdbx_strand_id
1 'polypeptide(L)'
;MLTSRGIRLSQSVRTISTSLRLLNNSNSPIFDPSQLNPLSNTKAGSGASSKLQFEVPSPQSSGSSQGQGQRFAAASFIASPKEDALTSRLTGVRAGRTVDVYNGDTAGAFRQLNSVVFSNRIAQDRRNQRFHLKRGKAKEMRSSQRHRREFMKGFKRLIEVVKDAKRKGY
;
A
#
# COMPACT_ATOMS: atom_id res chain seq x y z
N MET A 1 -38.99 38.92 -32.59
CA MET A 1 -39.08 37.59 -33.22
C MET A 1 -38.13 36.64 -32.51
N LEU A 2 -38.66 35.71 -31.69
CA LEU A 2 -37.87 34.72 -30.95
C LEU A 2 -37.83 33.42 -31.76
N THR A 3 -36.64 32.92 -32.11
CA THR A 3 -36.49 31.59 -32.73
C THR A 3 -35.96 30.60 -31.70
N SER A 4 -36.88 29.76 -31.24
CA SER A 4 -36.64 28.57 -30.41
C SER A 4 -35.87 27.52 -31.21
N ARG A 5 -34.70 27.09 -30.71
CA ARG A 5 -33.98 25.90 -31.21
C ARG A 5 -34.11 24.76 -30.19
N GLY A 6 -35.01 23.83 -30.49
CA GLY A 6 -35.19 22.59 -29.73
C GLY A 6 -33.99 21.65 -29.88
N ILE A 7 -33.49 21.15 -28.77
CA ILE A 7 -32.43 20.14 -28.70
C ILE A 7 -33.10 18.76 -28.64
N ARG A 8 -32.93 17.96 -29.67
CA ARG A 8 -33.39 16.55 -29.70
C ARG A 8 -32.40 15.68 -28.92
N LEU A 9 -32.85 15.07 -27.82
CA LEU A 9 -32.10 14.00 -27.15
C LEU A 9 -32.28 12.69 -27.93
N SER A 10 -31.22 12.18 -28.56
CA SER A 10 -31.18 10.80 -29.03
C SER A 10 -30.73 9.90 -27.88
N GLN A 11 -31.58 8.94 -27.48
CA GLN A 11 -31.22 7.91 -26.52
C GLN A 11 -30.38 6.84 -27.22
N SER A 12 -29.12 6.68 -26.81
CA SER A 12 -28.27 5.57 -27.24
C SER A 12 -28.29 4.49 -26.17
N VAL A 13 -29.07 3.44 -26.40
CA VAL A 13 -29.06 2.21 -25.59
C VAL A 13 -27.80 1.44 -25.96
N ARG A 14 -26.85 1.30 -25.01
CA ARG A 14 -25.67 0.44 -25.17
C ARG A 14 -25.90 -0.84 -24.37
N THR A 15 -26.16 -1.92 -25.08
CA THR A 15 -26.04 -3.29 -24.55
C THR A 15 -24.56 -3.66 -24.54
N ILE A 16 -24.04 -4.07 -23.38
CA ILE A 16 -22.68 -4.60 -23.25
C ILE A 16 -22.82 -6.05 -22.81
N SER A 17 -22.52 -6.97 -23.73
CA SER A 17 -22.49 -8.41 -23.49
C SER A 17 -21.32 -8.78 -22.58
N THR A 18 -21.62 -9.54 -21.53
CA THR A 18 -20.64 -10.16 -20.65
C THR A 18 -20.20 -11.49 -21.26
N SER A 19 -18.93 -11.61 -21.63
CA SER A 19 -18.34 -12.90 -22.04
C SER A 19 -16.85 -12.94 -21.69
N LEU A 20 -16.53 -12.97 -20.39
CA LEU A 20 -15.21 -13.42 -19.92
C LEU A 20 -15.26 -14.94 -19.80
N ARG A 21 -14.77 -15.65 -20.83
CA ARG A 21 -14.51 -17.09 -20.72
C ARG A 21 -13.25 -17.29 -19.88
N LEU A 22 -13.42 -17.72 -18.63
CA LEU A 22 -12.35 -18.31 -17.86
C LEU A 22 -12.05 -19.70 -18.46
N LEU A 23 -10.88 -19.86 -19.09
CA LEU A 23 -10.34 -21.17 -19.39
C LEU A 23 -9.81 -21.76 -18.08
N ASN A 24 -10.67 -22.53 -17.42
CA ASN A 24 -10.34 -23.38 -16.28
C ASN A 24 -9.51 -24.57 -16.80
N ASN A 25 -8.19 -24.42 -16.86
CA ASN A 25 -7.29 -25.55 -17.08
C ASN A 25 -6.89 -26.11 -15.70
N SER A 26 -7.53 -27.20 -15.29
CA SER A 26 -7.50 -27.74 -13.93
C SER A 26 -6.23 -28.53 -13.56
N ASN A 27 -5.09 -28.33 -14.25
CA ASN A 27 -3.91 -29.19 -14.07
C ASN A 27 -2.56 -28.47 -13.91
N SER A 28 -2.53 -27.17 -13.62
CA SER A 28 -1.30 -26.54 -13.12
C SER A 28 -1.59 -25.46 -12.08
N PRO A 29 -0.88 -25.45 -10.94
CA PRO A 29 -1.03 -24.38 -9.97
C PRO A 29 -0.53 -23.06 -10.58
N ILE A 30 -1.29 -21.99 -10.36
CA ILE A 30 -0.95 -20.59 -10.74
C ILE A 30 0.37 -20.11 -10.11
N PHE A 31 0.85 -20.83 -9.10
CA PHE A 31 2.05 -20.53 -8.35
C PHE A 31 2.90 -21.79 -8.25
N ASP A 32 4.11 -21.74 -8.82
CA ASP A 32 5.08 -22.83 -8.77
C ASP A 32 6.04 -22.60 -7.58
N PRO A 33 5.91 -23.36 -6.48
CA PRO A 33 6.72 -23.15 -5.27
C PRO A 33 8.20 -23.45 -5.50
N SER A 34 8.58 -24.12 -6.60
CA SER A 34 9.98 -24.37 -6.94
C SER A 34 10.74 -23.09 -7.36
N GLN A 35 10.02 -22.03 -7.74
CA GLN A 35 10.62 -20.77 -8.19
C GLN A 35 11.03 -19.83 -7.04
N LEU A 36 10.67 -20.16 -5.80
CA LEU A 36 11.05 -19.40 -4.61
C LEU A 36 12.37 -19.87 -3.98
N ASN A 37 13.03 -20.88 -4.56
CA ASN A 37 14.29 -21.40 -4.06
C ASN A 37 15.41 -21.28 -5.11
N PRO A 38 16.20 -20.19 -5.11
CA PRO A 38 17.25 -19.95 -6.12
C PRO A 38 18.43 -20.93 -6.06
N LEU A 39 18.37 -21.97 -5.23
CA LEU A 39 19.40 -23.00 -5.07
C LEU A 39 19.02 -24.35 -5.71
N SER A 40 17.79 -24.53 -6.21
CA SER A 40 17.35 -25.82 -6.76
C SER A 40 17.17 -25.78 -8.26
N ASN A 41 18.24 -25.47 -9.01
CA ASN A 41 18.44 -26.15 -10.27
C ASN A 41 19.92 -26.09 -10.68
N THR A 42 20.63 -27.21 -10.56
CA THR A 42 21.30 -27.83 -11.70
C THR A 42 21.97 -29.14 -11.31
N LYS A 43 21.64 -30.17 -12.12
CA LYS A 43 22.41 -31.37 -12.45
C LYS A 43 22.33 -32.56 -11.50
N ALA A 44 21.80 -33.63 -12.09
CA ALA A 44 21.94 -35.01 -11.66
C ALA A 44 23.41 -35.33 -11.33
N GLY A 45 23.64 -35.69 -10.07
CA GLY A 45 24.84 -36.32 -9.57
C GLY A 45 24.43 -37.37 -8.56
N SER A 46 24.75 -38.62 -8.86
CA SER A 46 24.53 -39.79 -8.02
C SER A 46 25.13 -39.64 -6.62
N GLY A 47 24.38 -40.05 -5.60
CA GLY A 47 24.96 -40.55 -4.35
C GLY A 47 24.83 -39.65 -3.12
N ALA A 48 24.58 -40.32 -1.99
CA ALA A 48 24.69 -39.87 -0.61
C ALA A 48 23.56 -38.97 -0.07
N SER A 49 22.60 -39.63 0.59
CA SER A 49 21.75 -39.08 1.64
C SER A 49 22.61 -38.43 2.74
N SER A 50 22.78 -37.11 2.69
CA SER A 50 23.37 -36.34 3.78
C SER A 50 22.29 -36.00 4.80
N LYS A 51 22.16 -36.90 5.77
CA LYS A 51 21.50 -36.67 7.06
C LYS A 51 22.20 -35.49 7.74
N LEU A 52 21.58 -34.32 7.78
CA LEU A 52 22.10 -33.16 8.52
C LEU A 52 21.91 -33.41 10.03
N GLN A 53 22.95 -33.96 10.66
CA GLN A 53 23.09 -33.97 12.12
C GLN A 53 23.60 -32.58 12.54
N PHE A 54 22.77 -31.85 13.29
CA PHE A 54 23.19 -30.62 13.95
C PHE A 54 23.67 -30.99 15.36
N GLU A 55 24.99 -31.10 15.54
CA GLU A 55 25.61 -31.20 16.86
C GLU A 55 25.43 -29.88 17.61
N VAL A 56 24.83 -29.97 18.79
CA VAL A 56 24.68 -28.86 19.74
C VAL A 56 25.94 -28.81 20.62
N PRO A 57 26.77 -27.77 20.56
CA PRO A 57 27.89 -27.64 21.49
C PRO A 57 27.36 -27.18 22.86
N SER A 58 27.64 -27.95 23.90
CA SER A 58 27.45 -27.54 25.29
C SER A 58 28.38 -26.37 25.63
N PRO A 59 28.00 -25.44 26.53
CA PRO A 59 28.79 -24.23 26.76
C PRO A 59 29.94 -24.53 27.71
N GLN A 60 31.18 -24.46 27.21
CA GLN A 60 32.35 -24.28 28.07
C GLN A 60 32.77 -22.81 28.05
N SER A 61 32.77 -22.25 29.25
CA SER A 61 33.18 -20.90 29.61
C SER A 61 34.67 -20.69 29.37
N SER A 62 35.04 -19.65 28.61
CA SER A 62 36.13 -18.70 28.92
C SER A 62 36.57 -17.99 27.64
N GLY A 63 36.58 -16.66 27.62
CA GLY A 63 37.32 -15.90 26.60
C GLY A 63 36.57 -14.68 26.07
N SER A 64 36.98 -13.52 26.54
CA SER A 64 36.54 -12.19 26.15
C SER A 64 36.97 -11.76 24.74
N SER A 65 36.11 -10.90 24.15
CA SER A 65 36.39 -9.79 23.22
C SER A 65 36.09 -9.95 21.71
N GLN A 66 35.32 -8.96 21.24
CA GLN A 66 35.17 -8.40 19.89
C GLN A 66 34.38 -9.17 18.80
N GLY A 67 33.17 -8.66 18.55
CA GLY A 67 32.32 -9.03 17.42
C GLY A 67 30.90 -8.48 17.55
N GLN A 68 30.74 -7.15 17.66
CA GLN A 68 29.45 -6.48 17.53
C GLN A 68 28.94 -6.63 16.09
N GLY A 69 28.15 -7.67 15.82
CA GLY A 69 27.58 -7.85 14.48
C GLY A 69 26.39 -8.80 14.37
N GLN A 70 26.21 -9.76 15.29
CA GLN A 70 25.17 -10.79 15.12
C GLN A 70 24.42 -11.13 16.41
N ARG A 71 23.72 -10.16 16.99
CA ARG A 71 22.83 -10.39 18.15
C ARG A 71 21.34 -10.09 17.91
N PHE A 72 20.89 -10.09 16.64
CA PHE A 72 19.47 -9.91 16.31
C PHE A 72 18.77 -11.19 15.84
N ALA A 73 19.47 -12.32 15.71
CA ALA A 73 18.87 -13.56 15.15
C ALA A 73 18.25 -14.50 16.20
N ALA A 74 18.59 -14.37 17.49
CA ALA A 74 18.17 -15.33 18.53
C ALA A 74 17.07 -14.81 19.47
N ALA A 75 16.77 -13.50 19.47
CA ALA A 75 15.75 -12.91 20.35
C ALA A 75 14.31 -13.11 19.83
N SER A 76 14.14 -13.58 18.60
CA SER A 76 12.83 -13.79 17.96
C SER A 76 12.12 -15.08 18.40
N PHE A 77 12.80 -16.01 19.08
CA PHE A 77 12.20 -17.29 19.50
C PHE A 77 11.49 -17.27 20.86
N ILE A 78 11.56 -16.16 21.62
CA ILE A 78 10.92 -16.04 22.95
C ILE A 78 9.61 -15.24 22.90
N ALA A 79 9.34 -14.52 21.80
CA ALA A 79 8.04 -13.88 21.62
C ALA A 79 6.97 -14.94 21.39
N SER A 80 5.86 -14.86 22.14
CA SER A 80 4.67 -15.66 21.81
C SER A 80 4.31 -15.41 20.35
N PRO A 81 3.91 -16.41 19.54
CA PRO A 81 3.51 -16.20 18.15
C PRO A 81 2.45 -15.09 17.98
N LYS A 82 1.65 -14.85 19.02
CA LYS A 82 0.69 -13.74 19.11
C LYS A 82 1.38 -12.37 19.21
N GLU A 83 2.42 -12.25 20.03
CA GLU A 83 3.19 -11.00 20.22
C GLU A 83 4.04 -10.68 18.99
N ASP A 84 4.63 -11.69 18.37
CA ASP A 84 5.35 -11.53 17.10
C ASP A 84 4.40 -11.06 15.99
N ALA A 85 3.20 -11.63 15.89
CA ALA A 85 2.19 -11.19 14.93
C ALA A 85 1.69 -9.74 15.16
N LEU A 86 1.61 -9.30 16.43
CA LEU A 86 1.21 -7.92 16.78
C LEU A 86 2.32 -6.90 16.48
N THR A 87 3.58 -7.29 16.64
CA THR A 87 4.74 -6.42 16.36
C THR A 87 5.17 -6.47 14.90
N SER A 88 4.77 -7.51 14.17
CA SER A 88 5.00 -7.64 12.74
C SER A 88 4.34 -6.50 11.98
N ARG A 89 5.12 -5.84 11.12
CA ARG A 89 4.61 -4.76 10.27
C ARG A 89 3.57 -5.34 9.32
N LEU A 90 2.35 -4.80 9.39
CA LEU A 90 1.33 -5.13 8.40
C LEU A 90 1.81 -4.68 7.01
N THR A 91 2.06 -5.64 6.13
CA THR A 91 2.56 -5.42 4.76
C THR A 91 1.48 -5.77 3.72
N GLY A 92 1.61 -5.25 2.50
CA GLY A 92 0.70 -5.54 1.38
C GLY A 92 -0.50 -4.59 1.25
N VAL A 93 -1.51 -4.99 0.45
CA VAL A 93 -2.66 -4.13 0.09
C VAL A 93 -3.56 -3.79 1.28
N ARG A 94 -3.54 -4.64 2.31
CA ARG A 94 -4.27 -4.43 3.58
C ARG A 94 -3.59 -3.39 4.47
N ALA A 95 -2.29 -3.18 4.31
CA ALA A 95 -1.54 -2.18 5.08
C ALA A 95 -2.15 -0.78 4.84
N GLY A 96 -2.52 -0.09 5.93
CA GLY A 96 -3.17 1.23 5.87
C GLY A 96 -4.65 1.22 5.46
N ARG A 97 -5.31 0.06 5.38
CA ARG A 97 -6.76 -0.07 5.18
C ARG A 97 -7.47 -0.81 6.31
N THR A 98 -6.75 -1.10 7.38
CA THR A 98 -7.21 -1.77 8.58
C THR A 98 -6.82 -0.93 9.78
N VAL A 99 -7.70 -0.87 10.77
CA VAL A 99 -7.52 -0.16 12.04
C VAL A 99 -8.10 -1.04 13.11
N ASP A 100 -7.37 -1.21 14.21
CA ASP A 100 -7.85 -1.98 15.36
C ASP A 100 -8.93 -1.20 16.11
N VAL A 101 -9.96 -1.92 16.56
CA VAL A 101 -11.04 -1.33 17.36
C VAL A 101 -10.68 -1.47 18.82
N TYR A 102 -10.43 -0.33 19.48
CA TYR A 102 -10.15 -0.29 20.90
C TYR A 102 -11.44 -0.02 21.69
N ASN A 103 -11.60 -0.68 22.84
CA ASN A 103 -12.69 -0.45 23.80
C ASN A 103 -14.11 -0.56 23.21
N GLY A 104 -14.29 -1.32 22.13
CA GLY A 104 -15.58 -1.43 21.44
C GLY A 104 -16.04 -0.17 20.69
N ASP A 105 -15.22 0.89 20.64
CA ASP A 105 -15.54 2.12 19.90
C ASP A 105 -15.31 1.93 18.40
N THR A 106 -16.26 1.27 17.76
CA THR A 106 -16.28 1.07 16.32
C THR A 106 -16.39 2.39 15.56
N ALA A 107 -17.12 3.37 16.09
CA ALA A 107 -17.33 4.67 15.45
C ALA A 107 -16.01 5.47 15.37
N GLY A 108 -15.25 5.51 16.47
CA GLY A 108 -13.91 6.09 16.52
C GLY A 108 -12.96 5.43 15.53
N ALA A 109 -12.96 4.08 15.47
CA ALA A 109 -12.16 3.32 14.52
C ALA A 109 -12.52 3.64 13.06
N PHE A 110 -13.81 3.79 12.72
CA PHE A 110 -14.22 4.20 11.38
C PHE A 110 -13.76 5.61 11.02
N ARG A 111 -13.78 6.57 11.96
CA ARG A 111 -13.26 7.93 11.71
C ARG A 111 -11.76 7.91 11.47
N GLN A 112 -11.02 7.12 12.25
CA GLN A 112 -9.59 6.93 12.05
C GLN A 112 -9.30 6.29 10.68
N LEU A 113 -9.99 5.20 10.35
CA LEU A 113 -9.86 4.53 9.06
C LEU A 113 -10.15 5.50 7.91
N ASN A 114 -11.20 6.31 8.02
CA ASN A 114 -11.54 7.31 7.02
C ASN A 114 -10.40 8.32 6.82
N SER A 115 -9.81 8.84 7.91
CA SER A 115 -8.67 9.75 7.85
C SER A 115 -7.45 9.12 7.13
N VAL A 116 -7.15 7.85 7.43
CA VAL A 116 -6.06 7.09 6.77
C VAL A 116 -6.34 6.89 5.27
N VAL A 117 -7.59 6.59 4.89
CA VAL A 117 -7.98 6.44 3.49
C VAL A 117 -7.87 7.77 2.73
N PHE A 118 -8.23 8.88 3.37
CA PHE A 118 -8.15 10.22 2.80
C PHE A 118 -6.71 10.73 2.65
N SER A 119 -5.86 10.52 3.66
CA SER A 119 -4.45 10.95 3.63
C SER A 119 -3.69 10.25 2.50
N ASN A 120 -3.99 8.97 2.27
CA ASN A 120 -3.43 8.18 1.17
C ASN A 120 -4.14 8.39 -0.19
N ARG A 121 -5.18 9.23 -0.25
CA ARG A 121 -5.92 9.58 -1.49
C ARG A 121 -6.51 8.39 -2.27
N ILE A 122 -6.76 7.27 -1.61
CA ILE A 122 -7.19 6.01 -2.26
C ILE A 122 -8.47 6.19 -3.08
N ALA A 123 -9.46 6.91 -2.53
CA ALA A 123 -10.73 7.15 -3.23
C ALA A 123 -10.56 8.03 -4.48
N GLN A 124 -9.62 8.98 -4.44
CA GLN A 124 -9.31 9.83 -5.59
C GLN A 124 -8.60 9.02 -6.67
N ASP A 125 -7.63 8.20 -6.31
CA ASP A 125 -6.90 7.35 -7.25
C ASP A 125 -7.81 6.32 -7.91
N ARG A 126 -8.70 5.68 -7.14
CA ARG A 126 -9.75 4.80 -7.68
C ARG A 126 -10.59 5.51 -8.75
N ARG A 127 -10.97 6.78 -8.52
CA ARG A 127 -11.75 7.57 -9.49
C ARG A 127 -10.92 7.89 -10.74
N ASN A 128 -9.65 8.26 -10.55
CA ASN A 128 -8.75 8.61 -11.64
C ASN A 128 -8.39 7.41 -12.52
N GLN A 129 -8.27 6.22 -11.93
CA GLN A 129 -7.95 4.98 -12.63
C GLN A 129 -9.13 4.40 -13.41
N ARG A 130 -10.37 4.85 -13.14
CA ARG A 130 -11.58 4.35 -13.79
C ARG A 130 -11.55 4.48 -15.31
N PHE A 131 -10.92 5.53 -15.83
CA PHE A 131 -10.84 5.80 -17.27
C PHE A 131 -9.42 6.19 -17.67
N HIS A 132 -9.01 5.76 -18.86
CA HIS A 132 -7.72 6.17 -19.41
C HIS A 132 -7.72 7.65 -19.75
N LEU A 133 -6.66 8.35 -19.33
CA LEU A 133 -6.42 9.74 -19.64
C LEU A 133 -5.13 9.89 -20.44
N LYS A 134 -5.18 10.63 -21.55
CA LYS A 134 -3.97 10.94 -22.35
C LYS A 134 -2.91 11.61 -21.47
N ARG A 135 -1.65 11.22 -21.66
CA ARG A 135 -0.49 11.72 -20.89
C ARG A 135 -0.39 13.24 -20.85
N GLY A 136 -0.60 13.92 -21.98
CA GLY A 136 -0.58 15.38 -22.07
C GLY A 136 -1.63 16.02 -21.15
N LYS A 137 -2.86 15.52 -21.18
CA LYS A 137 -3.94 16.01 -20.31
C LYS A 137 -3.68 15.72 -18.84
N ALA A 138 -3.12 14.56 -18.51
CA ALA A 138 -2.73 14.22 -17.15
C ALA A 138 -1.66 15.19 -16.60
N LYS A 139 -0.67 15.57 -17.43
CA LYS A 139 0.38 16.55 -17.07
C LYS A 139 -0.20 17.94 -16.86
N GLU A 140 -1.07 18.40 -17.76
CA GLU A 140 -1.76 19.68 -17.65
C GLU A 140 -2.58 19.77 -16.35
N MET A 141 -3.41 18.76 -16.06
CA MET A 141 -4.20 18.72 -14.82
C MET A 141 -3.30 18.73 -13.58
N ARG A 142 -2.20 17.96 -13.58
CA ARG A 142 -1.26 17.94 -12.46
C ARG A 142 -0.62 19.31 -12.24
N SER A 143 -0.19 19.98 -13.31
CA SER A 143 0.40 21.31 -13.25
C SER A 143 -0.60 22.36 -12.72
N SER A 144 -1.82 22.37 -13.27
CA SER A 144 -2.91 23.26 -12.82
C SER A 144 -3.25 23.05 -11.34
N GLN A 145 -3.36 21.79 -10.90
CA GLN A 145 -3.62 21.46 -9.49
C GLN A 145 -2.47 21.88 -8.57
N ARG A 146 -1.21 21.74 -9.02
CA ARG A 146 -0.03 22.22 -8.27
C ARG A 146 -0.09 23.74 -8.11
N HIS A 147 -0.30 24.46 -9.21
CA HIS A 147 -0.40 25.92 -9.20
C HIS A 147 -1.52 26.40 -8.25
N ARG A 148 -2.72 25.80 -8.32
CA ARG A 148 -3.82 26.13 -7.40
C ARG A 148 -3.45 25.94 -5.92
N ARG A 149 -2.75 24.85 -5.59
CA ARG A 149 -2.30 24.60 -4.20
C ARG A 149 -1.27 25.62 -3.74
N GLU A 150 -0.31 25.96 -4.59
CA GLU A 150 0.74 26.94 -4.29
C GLU A 150 0.16 28.34 -4.12
N PHE A 151 -0.74 28.74 -5.03
CA PHE A 151 -1.47 30.00 -4.94
C PHE A 151 -2.25 30.09 -3.63
N MET A 152 -3.03 29.06 -3.27
CA MET A 152 -3.78 29.03 -2.00
C MET A 152 -2.87 29.05 -0.77
N LYS A 153 -1.70 28.41 -0.83
CA LYS A 153 -0.69 28.48 0.25
C LYS A 153 -0.18 29.91 0.43
N GLY A 154 0.18 30.59 -0.67
CA GLY A 154 0.62 31.98 -0.65
C GLY A 154 -0.47 32.93 -0.17
N PHE A 155 -1.70 32.74 -0.65
CA PHE A 155 -2.86 33.52 -0.22
C PHE A 155 -3.14 33.37 1.28
N LYS A 156 -3.13 32.15 1.81
CA LYS A 156 -3.31 31.91 3.26
C LYS A 156 -2.22 32.61 4.08
N ARG A 157 -0.96 32.53 3.66
CA ARG A 157 0.16 33.24 4.28
C ARG A 157 -0.06 34.76 4.27
N LEU A 158 -0.53 35.32 3.16
CA LEU A 158 -0.83 36.75 3.08
C LEU A 158 -1.93 37.15 4.07
N ILE A 159 -3.00 36.37 4.15
CA ILE A 159 -4.09 36.60 5.10
C ILE A 159 -3.61 36.48 6.56
N GLU A 160 -2.69 35.56 6.86
CA GLU A 160 -2.07 35.47 8.18
C GLU A 160 -1.29 36.74 8.55
N VAL A 161 -0.53 37.31 7.61
CA VAL A 161 0.17 38.60 7.80
C VAL A 161 -0.82 39.74 8.01
N VAL A 162 -1.89 39.81 7.22
CA VAL A 162 -2.94 40.84 7.38
C VAL A 162 -3.63 40.72 8.73
N LYS A 163 -3.94 39.49 9.18
CA LYS A 163 -4.50 39.25 10.52
C LYS A 163 -3.54 39.67 11.63
N ASP A 164 -2.25 39.40 11.44
CA ASP A 164 -1.21 39.79 12.39
C ASP A 164 -1.05 41.32 12.46
N ALA A 165 -1.06 41.99 11.31
CA ALA A 165 -1.01 43.44 11.20
C ALA A 165 -2.20 44.09 11.91
N LYS A 166 -3.42 43.60 11.61
CA LYS A 166 -4.65 44.01 12.31
C LYS A 166 -4.56 43.82 13.82
N ARG A 167 -4.02 42.68 14.28
CA ARG A 167 -3.86 42.38 15.71
C ARG A 167 -2.88 43.32 16.40
N LYS A 168 -1.85 43.77 15.68
CA LYS A 168 -0.84 44.73 16.17
C LYS A 168 -1.28 46.19 16.03
N GLY A 169 -2.33 46.47 15.26
CA GLY A 169 -2.86 47.81 15.04
C GLY A 169 -2.16 48.61 13.93
N TYR A 170 -1.53 47.91 12.97
CA TYR A 170 -1.06 48.53 11.72
C TYR A 170 -2.20 48.72 10.70
#